data_AF-A0A812QQX0-F1
#
_entry.id   AF-A0A812QQX0-F1
#
_cell.length_a   1.000
_cell.length_b   1.000
_cell.length_c   1.000
_cell.angle_alpha   90.00
_cell.angle_beta   90.00
_cell.angle_gamma   90.00
#
_symmetry.space_group_name_H-M   'P 1'
#
loop_
_entity.id
_entity.type
_entity.pdbx_description
1 polymer ?
#
loop_
_entity_poly.entity_id
_entity_poly.type
_entity_poly.pdbx_seq_one_letter_code
_entity_poly.pdbx_strand_id
1 'polypeptide(L)'
;MGCGEFFAMIEEPKLHERLKGVTVRFVTRYTEDSAESLEMSTPIANAMSTVFQAMACLLVLLEPTPGFLGTSASAVAKIVAYESSNPEDFLSALRLHLADQGIWQSRVDEVLKLGGSALKFGQELKEHVDKMKSISGQDGFSEHFVQAVNVVDTLRNGLRKHAVDELLSLIRETTQKYIDKLCSSPSVSESDGGIIQVLMQAIDKFPQKDMLQLKQKFLKWQQSVQVELLKQEASALGNKILNQAGNDDEEIPLDDLAKLLDKFKAEKELKDDAKQLLQQFVWAIMTKASNLKRLAYQIFSLLDGFGKLAFADPVAESLKLQMQYMQDGLYVLKQMEKFRKLGSDPAGRLKNDVRWGALLTYVKQLEGLRTVRDKASSRVDVLASSAPTEHAKLKELCFSDLDRPFQVPEDMKDAFVFAMKAMQKDAEELIDKMGDSTQNLHLPKSRWTKDLKPDATAETVKMCIASSLDFDVSQLEPTLQALKEASVNAKIAIWKKKVTFLKTVAELEDESKAFFDTCEKVNQSLVSGHIFRSEGILANALMESNKGEAQKLVRVELSYLAGDHWQLGINETHVHAAVLAAAKQLLDKK
;
A
#
# COMPACT_ATOMS: atom_id res chain seq x y z
N MET A 1 -73.65 -31.87 -6.59
CA MET A 1 -73.15 -31.72 -5.21
C MET A 1 -74.27 -31.08 -4.42
N GLY A 2 -74.76 -31.74 -3.38
CA GLY A 2 -75.79 -31.16 -2.51
C GLY A 2 -75.18 -30.12 -1.56
N CYS A 3 -75.97 -29.16 -1.06
CA CYS A 3 -75.49 -28.15 -0.10
C CYS A 3 -74.83 -28.79 1.15
N GLY A 4 -75.32 -29.94 1.61
CA GLY A 4 -74.73 -30.68 2.73
C GLY A 4 -73.33 -31.24 2.45
N GLU A 5 -73.03 -31.68 1.23
CA GLU A 5 -71.69 -32.15 0.86
C GLU A 5 -70.67 -31.00 0.82
N PHE A 6 -71.11 -29.80 0.46
CA PHE A 6 -70.28 -28.61 0.44
C PHE A 6 -69.88 -28.17 1.85
N PHE A 7 -70.83 -28.12 2.79
CA PHE A 7 -70.53 -27.79 4.19
C PHE A 7 -69.68 -28.88 4.88
N ALA A 8 -69.91 -30.16 4.58
CA ALA A 8 -69.03 -31.24 5.06
C ALA A 8 -67.56 -31.04 4.63
N MET A 9 -67.33 -30.58 3.39
CA MET A 9 -65.97 -30.24 2.92
C MET A 9 -65.37 -29.00 3.61
N ILE A 10 -66.19 -28.08 4.12
CA ILE A 10 -65.74 -26.92 4.90
C ILE A 10 -65.34 -27.34 6.32
N GLU A 11 -66.13 -28.23 6.93
CA GLU A 11 -65.97 -28.69 8.32
C GLU A 11 -64.80 -29.68 8.49
N GLU A 12 -64.55 -30.57 7.51
CA GLU A 12 -63.55 -31.61 7.62
C GLU A 12 -62.18 -31.20 7.00
N PRO A 13 -61.10 -31.05 7.80
CA PRO A 13 -59.80 -30.60 7.30
C PRO A 13 -59.18 -31.51 6.24
N LYS A 14 -59.47 -32.82 6.32
CA LYS A 14 -59.00 -33.82 5.34
C LYS A 14 -59.60 -33.61 3.95
N LEU A 15 -60.71 -32.88 3.85
CA LEU A 15 -61.40 -32.57 2.60
C LEU A 15 -61.04 -31.19 2.04
N HIS A 16 -60.22 -30.39 2.73
CA HIS A 16 -59.89 -29.03 2.30
C HIS A 16 -59.18 -28.96 0.94
N GLU A 17 -58.36 -29.95 0.58
CA GLU A 17 -57.79 -30.04 -0.78
C GLU A 17 -58.85 -30.30 -1.85
N ARG A 18 -59.88 -31.10 -1.51
CA ARG A 18 -61.02 -31.33 -2.40
C ARG A 18 -61.85 -30.06 -2.53
N LEU A 19 -62.09 -29.34 -1.43
CA LEU A 19 -62.76 -28.03 -1.41
C LEU A 19 -62.01 -27.02 -2.28
N LYS A 20 -60.68 -26.95 -2.12
CA LYS A 20 -59.80 -26.13 -2.96
C LYS A 20 -59.96 -26.50 -4.44
N GLY A 21 -59.88 -27.79 -4.79
CA GLY A 21 -60.07 -28.25 -6.17
C GLY A 21 -61.44 -27.89 -6.78
N VAL A 22 -62.50 -27.84 -5.98
CA VAL A 22 -63.85 -27.42 -6.41
C VAL A 22 -63.92 -25.90 -6.60
N THR A 23 -63.45 -25.13 -5.60
CA THR A 23 -63.43 -23.66 -5.65
C THR A 23 -62.60 -23.16 -6.85
N VAL A 24 -61.43 -23.75 -7.10
CA VAL A 24 -60.59 -23.45 -8.27
C VAL A 24 -61.34 -23.64 -9.57
N ARG A 25 -61.92 -24.82 -9.80
CA ARG A 25 -62.65 -25.08 -11.06
C ARG A 25 -63.82 -24.14 -11.25
N PHE A 26 -64.58 -23.87 -10.19
CA PHE A 26 -65.73 -22.98 -10.26
C PHE A 26 -65.30 -21.55 -10.58
N VAL A 27 -64.35 -20.99 -9.81
CA VAL A 27 -63.86 -19.61 -10.00
C VAL A 27 -63.22 -19.43 -11.38
N THR A 28 -62.39 -20.39 -11.82
CA THR A 28 -61.81 -20.39 -13.16
C THR A 28 -62.90 -20.33 -14.22
N ARG A 29 -63.88 -21.25 -14.18
CA ARG A 29 -64.92 -21.30 -15.21
C ARG A 29 -65.84 -20.09 -15.20
N TYR A 30 -66.22 -19.62 -14.01
CA TYR A 30 -67.00 -18.40 -13.84
C TYR A 30 -66.31 -17.17 -14.48
N THR A 31 -64.98 -17.07 -14.30
CA THR A 31 -64.18 -15.96 -14.81
C THR A 31 -63.91 -16.10 -16.32
N GLU A 32 -63.52 -17.29 -16.79
CA GLU A 32 -63.26 -17.57 -18.21
C GLU A 32 -64.51 -17.39 -19.08
N ASP A 33 -65.65 -17.91 -18.62
CA ASP A 33 -66.92 -17.83 -19.35
C ASP A 33 -67.56 -16.43 -19.22
N SER A 34 -66.92 -15.50 -18.51
CA SER A 34 -67.44 -14.15 -18.23
C SER A 34 -68.88 -14.19 -17.72
N ALA A 35 -69.15 -15.04 -16.74
CA ALA A 35 -70.51 -15.42 -16.34
C ALA A 35 -71.41 -14.25 -15.92
N GLU A 36 -70.83 -13.14 -15.44
CA GLU A 36 -71.54 -11.89 -15.12
C GLU A 36 -72.16 -11.20 -16.36
N SER A 37 -71.63 -11.50 -17.55
CA SER A 37 -72.06 -10.93 -18.83
C SER A 37 -72.95 -11.85 -19.66
N LEU A 38 -73.21 -13.07 -19.18
CA LEU A 38 -74.10 -14.02 -19.85
C LEU A 38 -75.56 -13.59 -19.70
N GLU A 39 -76.34 -13.70 -20.78
CA GLU A 39 -77.79 -13.48 -20.72
C GLU A 39 -78.47 -14.58 -19.91
N MET A 40 -78.87 -14.26 -18.68
CA MET A 40 -79.47 -15.20 -17.74
C MET A 40 -80.62 -14.56 -16.97
N SER A 41 -81.59 -15.37 -16.52
CA SER A 41 -82.66 -14.87 -15.64
C SER A 41 -82.08 -14.34 -14.33
N THR A 42 -82.66 -13.25 -13.81
CA THR A 42 -82.21 -12.58 -12.57
C THR A 42 -82.01 -13.55 -11.39
N PRO A 43 -82.90 -14.53 -11.13
CA PRO A 43 -82.69 -15.48 -10.03
C PRO A 43 -81.44 -16.36 -10.22
N ILE A 44 -81.15 -16.77 -11.44
CA ILE A 44 -79.98 -17.62 -11.74
C ILE A 44 -78.69 -16.80 -11.65
N ALA A 45 -78.69 -15.58 -12.19
CA ALA A 45 -77.55 -14.66 -12.10
C ALA A 45 -77.20 -14.36 -10.63
N ASN A 46 -78.20 -14.08 -9.80
CA ASN A 46 -78.03 -13.85 -8.36
C ASN A 46 -77.47 -15.09 -7.66
N ALA A 47 -78.03 -16.28 -7.92
CA ALA A 47 -77.54 -17.52 -7.33
C ALA A 47 -76.08 -17.80 -7.69
N MET A 48 -75.69 -17.59 -8.94
CA MET A 48 -74.31 -17.78 -9.37
C MET A 48 -73.35 -16.75 -8.77
N SER A 49 -73.76 -15.49 -8.63
CA SER A 49 -72.97 -14.46 -7.94
C SER A 49 -72.77 -14.82 -6.47
N THR A 50 -73.81 -15.31 -5.78
CA THR A 50 -73.72 -15.78 -4.39
C THR A 50 -72.73 -16.94 -4.25
N VAL A 51 -72.81 -17.95 -5.12
CA VAL A 51 -71.87 -19.07 -5.10
C VAL A 51 -70.45 -18.60 -5.40
N PHE A 52 -70.27 -17.69 -6.36
CA PHE A 52 -68.96 -17.12 -6.67
C PHE A 52 -68.36 -16.39 -5.45
N GLN A 53 -69.13 -15.57 -4.74
CA GLN A 53 -68.66 -14.87 -3.54
C GLN A 53 -68.17 -15.85 -2.46
N ALA A 54 -68.94 -16.92 -2.21
CA ALA A 54 -68.55 -17.95 -1.26
C ALA A 54 -67.29 -18.71 -1.71
N MET A 55 -67.22 -19.13 -2.98
CA MET A 55 -66.08 -19.87 -3.53
C MET A 55 -64.82 -19.01 -3.56
N ALA A 56 -64.93 -17.72 -3.89
CA ALA A 56 -63.81 -16.77 -3.87
C ALA A 56 -63.30 -16.53 -2.44
N CYS A 57 -64.20 -16.41 -1.45
CA CYS A 57 -63.82 -16.30 -0.05
C CYS A 57 -63.05 -17.54 0.43
N LEU A 58 -63.59 -18.74 0.19
CA LEU A 58 -62.94 -19.99 0.58
C LEU A 58 -61.61 -20.19 -0.14
N LEU A 59 -61.53 -19.84 -1.42
CA LEU A 59 -60.30 -19.92 -2.18
C LEU A 59 -59.19 -19.05 -1.58
N VAL A 60 -59.47 -17.82 -1.17
CA VAL A 60 -58.49 -16.95 -0.50
C VAL A 60 -58.02 -17.54 0.85
N LEU A 61 -58.90 -18.20 1.59
CA LEU A 61 -58.53 -18.83 2.86
C LEU A 61 -57.70 -20.12 2.67
N LEU A 62 -57.96 -20.85 1.59
CA LEU A 62 -57.30 -22.11 1.23
C LEU A 62 -55.99 -21.92 0.46
N GLU A 63 -55.87 -20.86 -0.32
CA GLU A 63 -54.70 -20.54 -1.15
C GLU A 63 -53.91 -19.39 -0.52
N PRO A 64 -52.66 -19.65 -0.06
CA PRO A 64 -51.82 -18.61 0.52
C PRO A 64 -51.36 -17.55 -0.48
N THR A 65 -51.34 -17.85 -1.79
CA THR A 65 -50.88 -16.95 -2.85
C THR A 65 -51.84 -15.77 -3.05
N PRO A 66 -51.39 -14.51 -2.87
CA PRO A 66 -52.21 -13.32 -3.12
C PRO A 66 -52.67 -13.24 -4.57
N GLY A 67 -53.93 -12.85 -4.81
CA GLY A 67 -54.42 -12.63 -6.18
C GLY A 67 -54.69 -13.90 -6.98
N PHE A 68 -54.65 -15.09 -6.35
CA PHE A 68 -54.86 -16.35 -7.06
C PHE A 68 -56.25 -16.38 -7.72
N LEU A 69 -56.28 -16.64 -9.03
CA LEU A 69 -57.47 -16.52 -9.89
C LEU A 69 -58.22 -15.19 -9.75
N GLY A 70 -57.51 -14.08 -9.50
CA GLY A 70 -58.11 -12.75 -9.36
C GLY A 70 -58.82 -12.51 -8.01
N THR A 71 -58.77 -13.45 -7.07
CA THR A 71 -59.38 -13.29 -5.75
C THR A 71 -58.52 -12.44 -4.81
N SER A 72 -59.14 -11.81 -3.80
CA SER A 72 -58.43 -10.93 -2.86
C SER A 72 -59.01 -11.00 -1.45
N ALA A 73 -58.28 -10.45 -0.48
CA ALA A 73 -58.73 -10.33 0.91
C ALA A 73 -60.11 -9.62 1.03
N SER A 74 -60.50 -8.81 0.03
CA SER A 74 -61.83 -8.19 -0.01
C SER A 74 -62.97 -9.22 -0.10
N ALA A 75 -62.75 -10.39 -0.71
CA ALA A 75 -63.74 -11.46 -0.75
C ALA A 75 -64.03 -12.00 0.66
N VAL A 76 -63.00 -12.13 1.49
CA VAL A 76 -63.14 -12.52 2.90
C VAL A 76 -63.81 -11.41 3.70
N ALA A 77 -63.37 -10.16 3.54
CA ALA A 77 -63.97 -9.01 4.24
C ALA A 77 -65.47 -8.86 3.93
N LYS A 78 -65.89 -9.06 2.67
CA LYS A 78 -67.31 -9.02 2.26
C LYS A 78 -68.16 -10.07 2.94
N ILE A 79 -67.68 -11.31 3.07
CA ILE A 79 -68.40 -12.38 3.76
C ILE A 79 -68.44 -12.14 5.27
N VAL A 80 -67.32 -11.71 5.87
CA VAL A 80 -67.26 -11.42 7.31
C VAL A 80 -68.18 -10.24 7.70
N ALA A 81 -68.28 -9.22 6.85
CA ALA A 81 -69.15 -8.07 7.03
C ALA A 81 -70.59 -8.28 6.51
N TYR A 82 -70.94 -9.48 6.04
CA TYR A 82 -72.27 -9.75 5.49
C TYR A 82 -73.33 -9.72 6.60
N GLU A 83 -74.32 -8.85 6.44
CA GLU A 83 -75.46 -8.71 7.34
C GLU A 83 -76.74 -9.01 6.57
N SER A 84 -77.44 -10.08 6.94
CA SER A 84 -78.77 -10.43 6.41
C SER A 84 -79.78 -10.48 7.54
N SER A 85 -81.00 -10.03 7.25
CA SER A 85 -82.17 -10.20 8.11
C SER A 85 -82.70 -11.64 8.12
N ASN A 86 -82.25 -12.49 7.19
CA ASN A 86 -82.57 -13.91 7.13
C ASN A 86 -81.35 -14.76 7.53
N PRO A 87 -81.34 -15.39 8.72
CA PRO A 87 -80.24 -16.23 9.18
C PRO A 87 -80.09 -17.54 8.39
N GLU A 88 -81.10 -17.96 7.62
CA GLU A 88 -81.03 -19.13 6.72
C GLU A 88 -80.39 -18.81 5.36
N ASP A 89 -79.97 -17.56 5.14
CA ASP A 89 -79.23 -17.19 3.94
C ASP A 89 -77.85 -17.87 3.88
N PHE A 90 -77.48 -18.34 2.70
CA PHE A 90 -76.25 -19.12 2.48
C PHE A 90 -74.98 -18.37 2.88
N LEU A 91 -74.89 -17.06 2.61
CA LEU A 91 -73.72 -16.26 2.98
C LEU A 91 -73.69 -15.99 4.49
N SER A 92 -74.86 -15.88 5.13
CA SER A 92 -74.97 -15.78 6.59
C SER A 92 -74.50 -17.05 7.29
N ALA A 93 -74.89 -18.22 6.78
CA ALA A 93 -74.42 -19.51 7.27
C ALA A 93 -72.90 -19.68 7.09
N LEU A 94 -72.36 -19.32 5.92
CA LEU A 94 -70.92 -19.32 5.66
C LEU A 94 -70.17 -18.37 6.61
N ARG A 95 -70.67 -17.15 6.80
CA ARG A 95 -70.08 -16.18 7.74
C ARG A 95 -70.01 -16.76 9.15
N LEU A 96 -71.10 -17.35 9.64
CA LEU A 96 -71.13 -17.98 10.96
C LEU A 96 -70.11 -19.11 11.07
N HIS A 97 -69.98 -19.98 10.07
CA HIS A 97 -68.97 -21.04 10.06
C HIS A 97 -67.52 -20.52 10.01
N LEU A 98 -67.28 -19.38 9.36
CA LEU A 98 -65.95 -18.77 9.31
C LEU A 98 -65.60 -18.01 10.61
N ALA A 99 -66.61 -17.51 11.33
CA ALA A 99 -66.47 -16.74 12.56
C ALA A 99 -66.48 -17.60 13.84
N ASP A 100 -67.02 -18.82 13.79
CA ASP A 100 -67.03 -19.73 14.92
C ASP A 100 -65.60 -20.20 15.24
N GLN A 101 -65.28 -20.47 16.51
CA GLN A 101 -63.91 -20.66 17.04
C GLN A 101 -63.21 -21.95 16.56
N GLY A 102 -63.03 -22.12 15.25
CA GLY A 102 -62.45 -23.27 14.59
C GLY A 102 -61.24 -22.96 13.71
N ILE A 103 -60.97 -23.85 12.75
CA ILE A 103 -59.79 -23.85 11.87
C ILE A 103 -59.77 -22.64 10.91
N TRP A 104 -60.93 -22.03 10.68
CA TRP A 104 -61.09 -20.92 9.73
C TRP A 104 -60.78 -19.56 10.35
N GLN A 105 -61.12 -19.33 11.63
CA GLN A 105 -60.92 -18.04 12.29
C GLN A 105 -59.46 -17.58 12.21
N SER A 106 -58.50 -18.47 12.47
CA SER A 106 -57.07 -18.13 12.37
C SER A 106 -56.64 -17.76 10.94
N ARG A 107 -57.26 -18.35 9.91
CA ARG A 107 -56.98 -18.04 8.50
C ARG A 107 -57.63 -16.73 8.07
N VAL A 108 -58.83 -16.45 8.56
CA VAL A 108 -59.54 -15.18 8.35
C VAL A 108 -58.71 -14.04 8.96
N ASP A 109 -58.30 -14.18 10.22
CA ASP A 109 -57.46 -13.19 10.91
C ASP A 109 -56.11 -12.99 10.20
N GLU A 110 -55.47 -14.07 9.76
CA GLU A 110 -54.21 -14.00 8.99
C GLU A 110 -54.39 -13.24 7.66
N VAL A 111 -55.43 -13.57 6.89
CA VAL A 111 -55.71 -12.92 5.59
C VAL A 111 -56.05 -11.44 5.77
N LEU A 112 -56.90 -11.10 6.75
CA LEU A 112 -57.29 -9.72 6.99
C LEU A 112 -56.11 -8.88 7.52
N LYS A 113 -55.27 -9.44 8.39
CA LYS A 113 -54.06 -8.77 8.89
C LYS A 113 -53.04 -8.50 7.77
N LEU A 114 -52.83 -9.46 6.88
CA LEU A 114 -51.84 -9.36 5.80
C LEU A 114 -52.40 -8.72 4.52
N GLY A 115 -53.71 -8.45 4.45
CA GLY A 115 -54.38 -7.96 3.25
C GLY A 115 -53.78 -6.68 2.65
N GLY A 116 -53.32 -5.75 3.50
CA GLY A 116 -52.63 -4.54 3.04
C GLY A 116 -51.25 -4.82 2.41
N SER A 117 -50.46 -5.70 3.04
CA SER A 117 -49.17 -6.16 2.51
C SER A 117 -49.33 -6.99 1.23
N ALA A 118 -50.40 -7.79 1.14
CA ALA A 118 -50.72 -8.64 0.00
C ALA A 118 -51.04 -7.84 -1.28
N LEU A 119 -51.56 -6.61 -1.17
CA LEU A 119 -51.76 -5.74 -2.33
C LEU A 119 -50.44 -5.28 -2.94
N LYS A 120 -49.46 -4.90 -2.10
CA LYS A 120 -48.15 -4.42 -2.56
C LYS A 120 -47.22 -5.58 -2.95
N PHE A 121 -46.99 -6.51 -2.03
CA PHE A 121 -46.07 -7.63 -2.23
C PHE A 121 -46.65 -8.74 -3.12
N GLY A 122 -47.97 -8.84 -3.25
CA GLY A 122 -48.60 -9.82 -4.15
C GLY A 122 -48.36 -9.51 -5.62
N GLN A 123 -48.43 -8.24 -6.01
CA GLN A 123 -48.10 -7.82 -7.37
C GLN A 123 -46.60 -8.02 -7.65
N GLU A 124 -45.74 -7.62 -6.72
CA GLU A 124 -44.29 -7.83 -6.81
C GLU A 124 -43.93 -9.32 -6.92
N LEU A 125 -44.55 -10.19 -6.12
CA LEU A 125 -44.39 -11.64 -6.20
C LEU A 125 -44.79 -12.17 -7.59
N LYS A 126 -45.97 -11.77 -8.10
CA LYS A 126 -46.44 -12.19 -9.42
C LYS A 126 -45.48 -11.77 -10.53
N GLU A 127 -45.02 -10.52 -10.51
CA GLU A 127 -44.05 -10.01 -11.47
C GLU A 127 -42.73 -10.80 -11.43
N HIS A 128 -42.21 -11.11 -10.24
CA HIS A 128 -40.99 -11.93 -10.11
C HIS A 128 -41.21 -13.37 -10.55
N VAL A 129 -42.35 -13.99 -10.25
CA VAL A 129 -42.70 -15.34 -10.74
C VAL A 129 -42.79 -15.36 -12.27
N ASP A 130 -43.48 -14.39 -12.88
CA ASP A 130 -43.63 -14.30 -14.33
C ASP A 130 -42.27 -14.06 -15.03
N LYS A 131 -41.44 -13.17 -14.47
CA LYS A 131 -40.05 -12.95 -14.95
C LYS A 131 -39.16 -14.18 -14.79
N MET A 132 -39.31 -14.92 -13.68
CA MET A 132 -38.55 -16.17 -13.46
C MET A 132 -39.01 -17.29 -14.41
N LYS A 133 -40.30 -17.39 -14.69
CA LYS A 133 -40.84 -18.34 -15.69
C LYS A 133 -40.34 -18.03 -17.09
N SER A 134 -40.27 -16.76 -17.49
CA SER A 134 -39.80 -16.39 -18.83
C SER A 134 -38.32 -16.72 -19.08
N ILE A 135 -37.51 -16.85 -18.02
CA ILE A 135 -36.08 -17.19 -18.12
C ILE A 135 -35.77 -18.69 -17.93
N SER A 136 -36.75 -19.50 -17.52
CA SER A 136 -36.58 -20.94 -17.24
C SER A 136 -35.95 -21.72 -18.41
N GLY A 137 -36.22 -21.29 -19.66
CA GLY A 137 -35.67 -21.87 -20.89
C GLY A 137 -34.41 -21.19 -21.43
N GLN A 138 -33.91 -20.11 -20.83
CA GLN A 138 -32.75 -19.37 -21.34
C GLN A 138 -31.43 -19.97 -20.85
N ASP A 139 -30.38 -19.90 -21.68
CA ASP A 139 -29.05 -20.44 -21.38
C ASP A 139 -28.11 -19.43 -20.69
N GLY A 140 -28.49 -18.16 -20.61
CA GLY A 140 -27.70 -17.08 -20.00
C GLY A 140 -28.04 -16.80 -18.52
N PHE A 141 -27.11 -16.16 -17.80
CA PHE A 141 -27.37 -15.62 -16.46
C PHE A 141 -28.26 -14.37 -16.56
N SER A 142 -29.37 -14.36 -15.83
CA SER A 142 -30.38 -13.30 -15.94
C SER A 142 -30.34 -12.31 -14.78
N GLU A 143 -30.47 -11.02 -15.06
CA GLU A 143 -30.67 -9.99 -14.04
C GLU A 143 -31.95 -10.24 -13.20
N HIS A 144 -33.00 -10.80 -13.82
CA HIS A 144 -34.24 -11.15 -13.14
C HIS A 144 -34.03 -12.20 -12.04
N PHE A 145 -33.10 -13.13 -12.23
CA PHE A 145 -32.71 -14.09 -11.20
C PHE A 145 -32.05 -13.39 -10.00
N VAL A 146 -31.13 -12.45 -10.25
CA VAL A 146 -30.49 -11.65 -9.19
C VAL A 146 -31.53 -10.88 -8.38
N GLN A 147 -32.46 -10.21 -9.06
CA GLN A 147 -33.53 -9.46 -8.41
C GLN A 147 -34.43 -10.37 -7.56
N ALA A 148 -34.80 -11.55 -8.07
CA ALA A 148 -35.60 -12.53 -7.35
C ALA A 148 -34.90 -13.05 -6.07
N VAL A 149 -33.60 -13.37 -6.14
CA VAL A 149 -32.81 -13.82 -4.97
C VAL A 149 -32.71 -12.73 -3.90
N ASN A 150 -32.61 -11.47 -4.30
CA ASN A 150 -32.51 -10.34 -3.38
C ASN A 150 -33.83 -10.02 -2.67
N VAL A 151 -34.97 -10.18 -3.35
CA VAL A 151 -36.28 -9.78 -2.82
C VAL A 151 -37.01 -10.90 -2.06
N VAL A 152 -36.67 -12.17 -2.29
CA VAL A 152 -37.46 -13.32 -1.79
C VAL A 152 -37.62 -13.36 -0.27
N ASP A 153 -36.62 -12.92 0.50
CA ASP A 153 -36.73 -12.88 1.96
C ASP A 153 -37.70 -11.79 2.44
N THR A 154 -37.70 -10.64 1.76
CA THR A 154 -38.66 -9.55 2.01
C THR A 154 -40.09 -10.04 1.73
N LEU A 155 -40.31 -10.73 0.61
CA LEU A 155 -41.62 -11.31 0.26
C LEU A 155 -42.04 -12.41 1.24
N ARG A 156 -41.12 -13.30 1.62
CA ARG A 156 -41.37 -14.39 2.58
C ARG A 156 -41.82 -13.86 3.95
N ASN A 157 -41.26 -12.74 4.40
CA ASN A 157 -41.61 -12.12 5.68
C ASN A 157 -42.91 -11.28 5.62
N GLY A 158 -43.28 -10.80 4.44
CA GLY A 158 -44.44 -9.93 4.24
C GLY A 158 -45.73 -10.64 3.83
N LEU A 159 -45.65 -11.92 3.44
CA LEU A 159 -46.75 -12.72 2.91
C LEU A 159 -47.07 -13.94 3.80
N ARG A 160 -48.19 -14.60 3.51
CA ARG A 160 -48.60 -15.82 4.20
C ARG A 160 -47.57 -16.94 3.98
N LYS A 161 -47.47 -17.83 4.98
CA LYS A 161 -46.62 -19.02 4.85
C LYS A 161 -47.01 -19.79 3.58
N HIS A 162 -46.02 -20.26 2.83
CA HIS A 162 -46.17 -20.95 1.54
C HIS A 162 -46.57 -20.10 0.33
N ALA A 163 -46.85 -18.81 0.48
CA ALA A 163 -47.19 -17.93 -0.65
C ALA A 163 -46.04 -17.78 -1.67
N VAL A 164 -44.80 -17.84 -1.21
CA VAL A 164 -43.59 -17.67 -2.04
C VAL A 164 -43.00 -18.99 -2.54
N ASP A 165 -43.65 -20.13 -2.27
CA ASP A 165 -43.08 -21.46 -2.54
C ASP A 165 -42.82 -21.68 -4.04
N GLU A 166 -43.68 -21.15 -4.91
CA GLU A 166 -43.47 -21.19 -6.36
C GLU A 166 -42.21 -20.41 -6.77
N LEU A 167 -42.03 -19.18 -6.28
CA LEU A 167 -40.84 -18.37 -6.54
C LEU A 167 -39.58 -19.07 -6.00
N LEU A 168 -39.65 -19.66 -4.81
CA LEU A 168 -38.55 -20.43 -4.22
C LEU A 168 -38.23 -21.66 -5.05
N SER A 169 -39.22 -22.38 -5.60
CA SER A 169 -38.99 -23.49 -6.52
C SER A 169 -38.24 -23.04 -7.77
N LEU A 170 -38.68 -21.93 -8.38
CA LEU A 170 -38.03 -21.36 -9.57
C LEU A 170 -36.59 -20.90 -9.29
N ILE A 171 -36.35 -20.24 -8.16
CA ILE A 171 -34.99 -19.85 -7.71
C ILE A 171 -34.14 -21.11 -7.52
N ARG A 172 -34.69 -22.16 -6.91
CA ARG A 172 -33.99 -23.44 -6.68
C ARG A 172 -33.57 -24.10 -7.99
N GLU A 173 -34.53 -24.28 -8.91
CA GLU A 173 -34.31 -24.90 -10.21
C GLU A 173 -33.27 -24.12 -11.03
N THR A 174 -33.38 -22.79 -11.03
CA THR A 174 -32.45 -21.91 -11.75
C THR A 174 -31.05 -21.94 -11.13
N THR A 175 -30.96 -21.94 -9.79
CA THR A 175 -29.69 -22.08 -9.06
C THR A 175 -29.02 -23.41 -9.37
N GLN A 176 -29.79 -24.52 -9.35
CA GLN A 176 -29.30 -25.85 -9.70
C GLN A 176 -28.77 -25.88 -11.14
N LYS A 177 -29.54 -25.34 -12.10
CA LYS A 177 -29.16 -25.26 -13.52
C LYS A 177 -27.84 -24.51 -13.71
N TYR A 178 -27.70 -23.32 -13.10
CA TYR A 178 -26.47 -22.53 -13.24
C TYR A 178 -25.27 -23.17 -12.56
N ILE A 179 -25.44 -23.74 -11.37
CA ILE A 179 -24.35 -24.43 -10.67
C ILE A 179 -23.91 -25.68 -11.44
N ASP A 180 -24.85 -26.47 -11.96
CA ASP A 180 -24.49 -27.64 -12.76
C ASP A 180 -23.77 -27.26 -14.05
N LYS A 181 -24.19 -26.17 -14.70
CA LYS A 181 -23.51 -25.63 -15.88
C LYS A 181 -22.07 -25.19 -15.56
N LEU A 182 -21.88 -24.41 -14.49
CA LEU A 182 -20.55 -23.98 -14.05
C LEU A 182 -19.67 -25.17 -13.65
N CYS A 183 -20.20 -26.11 -12.86
CA CYS A 183 -19.47 -27.28 -12.40
C CYS A 183 -19.11 -28.27 -13.53
N SER A 184 -19.80 -28.20 -14.67
CA SER A 184 -19.50 -29.01 -15.86
C SER A 184 -18.45 -28.37 -16.76
N SER A 185 -18.13 -27.09 -16.55
CA SER A 185 -17.07 -26.39 -17.26
C SER A 185 -15.74 -26.52 -16.52
N PRO A 186 -14.65 -26.91 -17.22
CA PRO A 186 -13.30 -26.90 -16.66
C PRO A 186 -12.70 -25.47 -16.59
N SER A 187 -13.36 -24.47 -17.18
CA SER A 187 -12.89 -23.08 -17.23
C SER A 187 -13.92 -22.09 -16.67
N VAL A 188 -13.41 -20.97 -16.16
CA VAL A 188 -14.18 -19.84 -15.62
C VAL A 188 -14.07 -18.67 -16.60
N SER A 189 -15.18 -18.03 -16.93
CA SER A 189 -15.26 -16.83 -17.77
C SER A 189 -15.25 -15.54 -16.91
N GLU A 190 -14.86 -14.40 -17.48
CA GLU A 190 -14.75 -13.13 -16.71
C GLU A 190 -16.09 -12.66 -16.11
N SER A 191 -17.23 -13.07 -16.68
CA SER A 191 -18.55 -12.77 -16.14
C SER A 191 -18.94 -13.62 -14.92
N ASP A 192 -18.21 -14.71 -14.63
CA ASP A 192 -18.62 -15.68 -13.63
C ASP A 192 -18.37 -15.23 -12.18
N GLY A 193 -17.46 -14.27 -11.94
CA GLY A 193 -17.13 -13.78 -10.60
C GLY A 193 -18.34 -13.22 -9.84
N GLY A 194 -19.12 -12.33 -10.48
CA GLY A 194 -20.36 -11.79 -9.90
C GLY A 194 -21.48 -12.84 -9.78
N ILE A 195 -21.50 -13.81 -10.70
CA ILE A 195 -22.48 -14.90 -10.73
C ILE A 195 -22.30 -15.82 -9.52
N ILE A 196 -21.06 -16.17 -9.17
CA ILE A 196 -20.73 -17.07 -8.07
C ILE A 196 -21.27 -16.55 -6.72
N GLN A 197 -21.15 -15.25 -6.48
CA GLN A 197 -21.62 -14.64 -5.22
C GLN A 197 -23.16 -14.71 -5.10
N VAL A 198 -23.88 -14.41 -6.18
CA VAL A 198 -25.35 -14.48 -6.21
C VAL A 198 -25.84 -15.93 -6.04
N LEU A 199 -25.19 -16.90 -6.69
CA LEU A 199 -25.53 -18.32 -6.53
C LEU A 199 -25.34 -18.80 -5.09
N MET A 200 -24.33 -18.29 -4.39
CA MET A 200 -24.11 -18.63 -2.98
C MET A 200 -25.16 -18.04 -2.05
N GLN A 201 -25.53 -16.78 -2.29
CA GLN A 201 -26.66 -16.17 -1.61
C GLN A 201 -27.97 -16.93 -1.87
N ALA A 202 -28.20 -17.40 -3.10
CA ALA A 202 -29.39 -18.16 -3.47
C ALA A 202 -29.45 -19.52 -2.76
N ILE A 203 -28.33 -20.26 -2.68
CA ILE A 203 -28.23 -21.51 -1.92
C ILE A 203 -28.59 -21.29 -0.45
N ASP A 204 -28.10 -20.19 0.15
CA ASP A 204 -28.33 -19.89 1.57
C ASP A 204 -29.79 -19.55 1.92
N LYS A 205 -30.67 -19.36 0.92
CA LYS A 205 -32.13 -19.19 1.12
C LYS A 205 -32.86 -20.47 1.51
N PHE A 206 -32.24 -21.64 1.30
CA PHE A 206 -32.84 -22.95 1.55
C PHE A 206 -32.28 -23.59 2.82
N PRO A 207 -33.13 -24.14 3.71
CA PRO A 207 -32.67 -24.81 4.92
C PRO A 207 -31.72 -25.96 4.58
N GLN A 208 -30.75 -26.20 5.47
CA GLN A 208 -29.53 -26.96 5.19
C GLN A 208 -29.72 -28.36 4.59
N LYS A 209 -30.89 -29.02 4.68
CA LYS A 209 -31.09 -30.37 4.10
C LYS A 209 -31.29 -30.40 2.59
N ASP A 210 -31.92 -29.37 2.00
CA ASP A 210 -32.45 -29.47 0.63
C ASP A 210 -31.44 -29.10 -0.46
N MET A 211 -30.41 -28.33 -0.10
CA MET A 211 -29.38 -27.83 -1.04
C MET A 211 -27.93 -28.12 -0.57
N LEU A 212 -27.73 -28.92 0.49
CA LEU A 212 -26.40 -29.20 1.04
C LEU A 212 -25.44 -29.78 0.00
N GLN A 213 -25.92 -30.77 -0.76
CA GLN A 213 -25.11 -31.49 -1.73
C GLN A 213 -24.68 -30.56 -2.87
N LEU A 214 -25.60 -29.69 -3.34
CA LEU A 214 -25.30 -28.68 -4.33
C LEU A 214 -24.28 -27.66 -3.81
N LYS A 215 -24.45 -27.18 -2.58
CA LYS A 215 -23.51 -26.29 -1.91
C LYS A 215 -22.11 -26.90 -1.82
N GLN A 216 -22.01 -28.14 -1.37
CA GLN A 216 -20.75 -28.86 -1.28
C GLN A 216 -20.10 -29.09 -2.65
N LYS A 217 -20.89 -29.46 -3.66
CA LYS A 217 -20.42 -29.61 -5.05
C LYS A 217 -19.86 -28.30 -5.58
N PHE A 218 -20.58 -27.20 -5.39
CA PHE A 218 -20.17 -25.89 -5.87
C PHE A 218 -18.96 -25.34 -5.12
N LEU A 219 -18.87 -25.52 -3.79
CA LEU A 219 -17.68 -25.16 -3.02
C LEU A 219 -16.45 -25.96 -3.46
N LYS A 220 -16.59 -27.27 -3.72
CA LYS A 220 -15.51 -28.09 -4.28
C LYS A 220 -15.08 -27.62 -5.67
N TRP A 221 -16.03 -27.29 -6.53
CA TRP A 221 -15.74 -26.72 -7.84
C TRP A 221 -15.02 -25.37 -7.71
N GLN A 222 -15.52 -24.46 -6.88
CA GLN A 222 -14.90 -23.16 -6.62
C GLN A 222 -13.45 -23.31 -6.14
N GLN A 223 -13.18 -24.25 -5.22
CA GLN A 223 -11.83 -24.59 -4.80
C GLN A 223 -10.97 -25.11 -5.96
N SER A 224 -11.53 -25.94 -6.85
CA SER A 224 -10.80 -26.48 -8.01
C SER A 224 -10.43 -25.43 -9.06
N VAL A 225 -11.18 -24.32 -9.14
CA VAL A 225 -10.96 -23.21 -10.08
C VAL A 225 -10.47 -21.93 -9.40
N GLN A 226 -10.10 -22.00 -8.11
CA GLN A 226 -9.76 -20.84 -7.29
C GLN A 226 -8.63 -20.00 -7.90
N VAL A 227 -7.60 -20.65 -8.45
CA VAL A 227 -6.48 -19.97 -9.11
C VAL A 227 -6.94 -19.18 -10.34
N GLU A 228 -7.90 -19.69 -11.12
CA GLU A 228 -8.45 -18.96 -12.27
C GLU A 228 -9.28 -17.76 -11.85
N LEU A 229 -10.05 -17.87 -10.77
CA LEU A 229 -10.77 -16.74 -10.18
C LEU A 229 -9.81 -15.63 -9.71
N LEU A 230 -8.70 -16.02 -9.06
CA LEU A 230 -7.67 -15.06 -8.64
C LEU A 230 -6.97 -14.40 -9.83
N LYS A 231 -6.71 -15.13 -10.92
CA LYS A 231 -6.16 -14.57 -12.16
C LYS A 231 -7.09 -13.51 -12.76
N GLN A 232 -8.40 -13.76 -12.80
CA GLN A 232 -9.37 -12.78 -13.28
C GLN A 232 -9.42 -11.54 -12.41
N GLU A 233 -9.43 -11.70 -11.07
CA GLU A 233 -9.39 -10.58 -10.12
C GLU A 233 -8.11 -9.74 -10.31
N ALA A 234 -6.96 -10.40 -10.48
CA ALA A 234 -5.67 -9.75 -10.76
C ALA A 234 -5.65 -9.04 -12.13
N SER A 235 -6.20 -9.66 -13.17
CA SER A 235 -6.31 -9.08 -14.51
C SER A 235 -7.19 -7.83 -14.50
N ALA A 236 -8.37 -7.92 -13.89
CA ALA A 236 -9.29 -6.79 -13.77
C ALA A 236 -8.67 -5.62 -12.99
N LEU A 237 -7.99 -5.91 -11.87
CA LEU A 237 -7.29 -4.90 -11.10
C LEU A 237 -6.11 -4.29 -11.86
N GLY A 238 -5.35 -5.11 -12.59
CA GLY A 238 -4.21 -4.67 -13.41
C GLY A 238 -4.65 -3.77 -14.56
N ASN A 239 -5.71 -4.16 -15.27
CA ASN A 239 -6.33 -3.35 -16.31
C ASN A 239 -6.91 -2.05 -15.75
N LYS A 240 -7.51 -2.07 -14.56
CA LYS A 240 -7.95 -0.84 -13.88
C LYS A 240 -6.76 0.08 -13.62
N ILE A 241 -5.67 -0.43 -13.06
CA ILE A 241 -4.45 0.34 -12.78
C ILE A 241 -3.84 0.93 -14.06
N LEU A 242 -3.75 0.13 -15.15
CA LEU A 242 -3.19 0.52 -16.44
C LEU A 242 -4.09 1.50 -17.21
N ASN A 243 -5.40 1.27 -17.28
CA ASN A 243 -6.34 2.15 -17.99
C ASN A 243 -6.49 3.52 -17.28
N GLN A 244 -6.09 3.60 -16.02
CA GLN A 244 -5.99 4.84 -15.25
C GLN A 244 -4.62 5.53 -15.37
N ALA A 245 -3.70 5.06 -16.23
CA ALA A 245 -2.33 5.58 -16.32
C ALA A 245 -2.20 7.00 -16.92
N GLY A 246 -3.30 7.69 -17.20
CA GLY A 246 -3.32 9.09 -17.65
C GLY A 246 -3.90 10.09 -16.65
N ASN A 247 -4.29 9.65 -15.44
CA ASN A 247 -4.92 10.51 -14.44
C ASN A 247 -4.05 10.57 -13.18
N ASP A 248 -3.31 11.68 -13.02
CA ASP A 248 -2.32 11.89 -11.95
C ASP A 248 -2.94 11.88 -10.53
N ASP A 249 -4.26 12.01 -10.41
CA ASP A 249 -5.00 12.16 -9.15
C ASP A 249 -5.60 10.85 -8.59
N GLU A 250 -5.61 9.74 -9.34
CA GLU A 250 -6.18 8.47 -8.86
C GLU A 250 -5.13 7.59 -8.16
N GLU A 251 -5.33 7.38 -6.87
CA GLU A 251 -4.49 6.52 -6.02
C GLU A 251 -4.59 5.04 -6.41
N ILE A 252 -3.46 4.33 -6.31
CA ILE A 252 -3.41 2.88 -6.49
C ILE A 252 -4.17 2.21 -5.32
N PRO A 253 -5.12 1.28 -5.57
CA PRO A 253 -5.95 0.67 -4.52
C PRO A 253 -5.16 -0.34 -3.67
N LEU A 254 -4.42 0.16 -2.67
CA LEU A 254 -3.50 -0.63 -1.85
C LEU A 254 -4.18 -1.76 -1.06
N ASP A 255 -5.39 -1.53 -0.54
CA ASP A 255 -6.12 -2.53 0.24
C ASP A 255 -6.55 -3.73 -0.61
N ASP A 256 -6.97 -3.46 -1.86
CA ASP A 256 -7.36 -4.51 -2.80
C ASP A 256 -6.13 -5.31 -3.24
N LEU A 257 -4.99 -4.63 -3.46
CA LEU A 257 -3.71 -5.28 -3.74
C LEU A 257 -3.24 -6.17 -2.58
N ALA A 258 -3.37 -5.70 -1.33
CA ALA A 258 -3.00 -6.47 -0.15
C ALA A 258 -3.84 -7.74 -0.01
N LYS A 259 -5.17 -7.61 -0.14
CA LYS A 259 -6.08 -8.77 -0.11
C LYS A 259 -5.77 -9.77 -1.22
N LEU A 260 -5.50 -9.29 -2.43
CA LEU A 260 -5.17 -10.15 -3.56
C LEU A 260 -3.85 -10.90 -3.31
N LEU A 261 -2.83 -10.22 -2.79
CA LEU A 261 -1.55 -10.84 -2.44
C LEU A 261 -1.73 -11.96 -1.40
N ASP A 262 -2.54 -11.72 -0.36
CA ASP A 262 -2.80 -12.71 0.68
C ASP A 262 -3.53 -13.94 0.13
N LYS A 263 -4.47 -13.75 -0.82
CA LYS A 263 -5.13 -14.86 -1.52
C LYS A 263 -4.12 -15.70 -2.33
N PHE A 264 -3.22 -15.06 -3.08
CA PHE A 264 -2.18 -15.79 -3.83
C PHE A 264 -1.16 -16.49 -2.92
N LYS A 265 -0.83 -15.93 -1.76
CA LYS A 265 0.04 -16.59 -0.76
C LYS A 265 -0.61 -17.81 -0.12
N ALA A 266 -1.93 -17.83 -0.02
CA ALA A 266 -2.68 -18.97 0.52
C ALA A 266 -2.69 -20.17 -0.43
N GLU A 267 -2.38 -19.96 -1.72
CA GLU A 267 -2.25 -21.04 -2.70
C GLU A 267 -0.94 -21.81 -2.51
N LYS A 268 -1.06 -23.14 -2.38
CA LYS A 268 0.11 -24.01 -2.15
C LYS A 268 1.05 -24.11 -3.35
N GLU A 269 0.51 -24.00 -4.56
CA GLU A 269 1.28 -24.13 -5.78
C GLU A 269 0.67 -23.26 -6.89
N LEU A 270 1.46 -22.30 -7.39
CA LEU A 270 1.07 -21.45 -8.51
C LEU A 270 1.52 -22.08 -9.82
N LYS A 271 0.56 -22.31 -10.71
CA LYS A 271 0.81 -22.72 -12.10
C LYS A 271 1.57 -21.63 -12.87
N ASP A 272 2.29 -22.03 -13.91
CA ASP A 272 3.17 -21.13 -14.68
C ASP A 272 2.44 -19.96 -15.35
N ASP A 273 1.21 -20.19 -15.79
CA ASP A 273 0.33 -19.16 -16.35
C ASP A 273 -0.10 -18.11 -15.30
N ALA A 274 -0.33 -18.53 -14.04
CA ALA A 274 -0.58 -17.63 -12.92
C ALA A 274 0.66 -16.78 -12.61
N LYS A 275 1.84 -17.40 -12.61
CA LYS A 275 3.11 -16.68 -12.45
C LYS A 275 3.27 -15.65 -13.55
N GLN A 276 3.07 -16.03 -14.83
CA GLN A 276 3.20 -15.12 -15.96
C GLN A 276 2.26 -13.90 -15.86
N LEU A 277 1.03 -14.09 -15.39
CA LEU A 277 0.08 -13.01 -15.13
C LEU A 277 0.56 -12.10 -13.98
N LEU A 278 1.02 -12.67 -12.87
CA LEU A 278 1.59 -11.90 -11.77
C LEU A 278 2.84 -11.12 -12.19
N GLN A 279 3.66 -11.67 -13.09
CA GLN A 279 4.80 -10.96 -13.67
C GLN A 279 4.32 -9.73 -14.45
N GLN A 280 3.35 -9.89 -15.36
CA GLN A 280 2.75 -8.77 -16.10
C GLN A 280 2.16 -7.71 -15.15
N PHE A 281 1.54 -8.16 -14.07
CA PHE A 281 0.95 -7.30 -13.06
C PHE A 281 2.00 -6.49 -12.28
N VAL A 282 3.08 -7.13 -11.82
CA VAL A 282 4.23 -6.45 -11.19
C VAL A 282 4.81 -5.41 -12.16
N TRP A 283 4.94 -5.76 -13.45
CA TRP A 283 5.43 -4.84 -14.47
C TRP A 283 4.52 -3.62 -14.64
N ALA A 284 3.22 -3.84 -14.77
CA ALA A 284 2.24 -2.76 -14.89
C ALA A 284 2.30 -1.77 -13.73
N ILE A 285 2.39 -2.28 -12.50
CA ILE A 285 2.45 -1.43 -11.30
C ILE A 285 3.79 -0.68 -11.24
N MET A 286 4.91 -1.34 -11.54
CA MET A 286 6.24 -0.70 -11.58
C MET A 286 6.30 0.45 -12.60
N THR A 287 5.78 0.24 -13.81
CA THR A 287 5.70 1.29 -14.85
C THR A 287 4.76 2.43 -14.45
N LYS A 288 3.67 2.16 -13.72
CA LYS A 288 2.84 3.25 -13.19
C LYS A 288 3.55 4.00 -12.07
N ALA A 289 4.21 3.27 -11.18
CA ALA A 289 4.96 3.82 -10.05
C ALA A 289 6.06 4.77 -10.54
N SER A 290 6.78 4.44 -11.62
CA SER A 290 7.82 5.33 -12.18
C SER A 290 7.29 6.70 -12.62
N ASN A 291 6.00 6.81 -12.94
CA ASN A 291 5.38 8.03 -13.46
C ASN A 291 4.67 8.86 -12.38
N LEU A 292 4.36 8.28 -11.23
CA LEU A 292 3.62 8.98 -10.17
C LEU A 292 4.53 9.92 -9.37
N LYS A 293 4.15 11.20 -9.29
CA LYS A 293 4.83 12.20 -8.44
C LYS A 293 4.72 11.88 -6.94
N ARG A 294 3.74 11.05 -6.53
CA ARG A 294 3.53 10.60 -5.16
C ARG A 294 3.23 9.11 -5.16
N LEU A 295 4.07 8.35 -4.47
CA LEU A 295 3.92 6.92 -4.27
C LEU A 295 3.78 6.65 -2.78
N ALA A 296 2.75 5.89 -2.41
CA ALA A 296 2.62 5.38 -1.05
C ALA A 296 3.69 4.32 -0.79
N TYR A 297 4.47 4.47 0.29
CA TYR A 297 5.55 3.53 0.65
C TYR A 297 5.10 2.07 0.76
N GLN A 298 3.83 1.83 1.11
CA GLN A 298 3.25 0.49 1.25
C GLN A 298 3.30 -0.31 -0.06
N ILE A 299 3.26 0.35 -1.22
CA ILE A 299 3.27 -0.31 -2.53
C ILE A 299 4.54 -1.15 -2.75
N PHE A 300 5.69 -0.72 -2.21
CA PHE A 300 6.96 -1.44 -2.37
C PHE A 300 6.92 -2.80 -1.66
N SER A 301 6.27 -2.89 -0.50
CA SER A 301 6.09 -4.17 0.22
C SER A 301 5.15 -5.13 -0.50
N LEU A 302 4.09 -4.59 -1.14
CA LEU A 302 3.15 -5.38 -1.92
C LEU A 302 3.82 -5.92 -3.19
N LEU A 303 4.57 -5.06 -3.88
CA LEU A 303 5.34 -5.40 -5.07
C LEU A 303 6.43 -6.44 -4.78
N ASP A 304 7.16 -6.34 -3.66
CA ASP A 304 8.11 -7.38 -3.22
C ASP A 304 7.41 -8.72 -2.98
N GLY A 305 6.22 -8.69 -2.37
CA GLY A 305 5.38 -9.87 -2.15
C GLY A 305 4.96 -10.54 -3.46
N PHE A 306 4.41 -9.78 -4.41
CA PHE A 306 4.06 -10.29 -5.73
C PHE A 306 5.29 -10.75 -6.52
N GLY A 307 6.41 -10.02 -6.41
CA GLY A 307 7.67 -10.35 -7.06
C GLY A 307 8.20 -11.73 -6.65
N LYS A 308 8.15 -12.05 -5.35
CA LYS A 308 8.56 -13.37 -4.83
C LYS A 308 7.68 -14.52 -5.28
N LEU A 309 6.40 -14.27 -5.54
CA LEU A 309 5.47 -15.28 -6.04
C LEU A 309 5.63 -15.49 -7.56
N ALA A 310 5.91 -14.40 -8.28
CA ALA A 310 5.89 -14.35 -9.73
C ALA A 310 7.22 -14.75 -10.38
N PHE A 311 8.36 -14.48 -9.71
CA PHE A 311 9.69 -14.62 -10.28
C PHE A 311 10.57 -15.58 -9.48
N ALA A 312 11.53 -16.20 -10.17
CA ALA A 312 12.63 -16.91 -9.51
C ALA A 312 13.51 -15.94 -8.70
N ASP A 313 14.16 -16.45 -7.66
CA ASP A 313 14.95 -15.66 -6.69
C ASP A 313 15.91 -14.63 -7.31
N PRO A 314 16.67 -14.92 -8.38
CA PRO A 314 17.60 -13.93 -8.94
C PRO A 314 16.91 -12.69 -9.51
N VAL A 315 15.76 -12.89 -10.17
CA VAL A 315 14.94 -11.81 -10.75
C VAL A 315 14.17 -11.08 -9.66
N ALA A 316 13.58 -11.80 -8.70
CA ALA A 316 12.89 -11.21 -7.55
C ALA A 316 13.81 -10.30 -6.74
N GLU A 317 15.05 -10.71 -6.47
CA GLU A 317 16.04 -9.87 -5.78
C GLU A 317 16.46 -8.63 -6.59
N SER A 318 16.49 -8.73 -7.92
CA SER A 318 16.79 -7.57 -8.77
C SER A 318 15.65 -6.56 -8.76
N LEU A 319 14.41 -7.05 -8.81
CA LEU A 319 13.21 -6.23 -8.66
C LEU A 319 13.14 -5.51 -7.33
N LYS A 320 13.46 -6.22 -6.24
CA LYS A 320 13.57 -5.65 -4.90
C LYS A 320 14.58 -4.51 -4.83
N LEU A 321 15.74 -4.65 -5.48
CA LEU A 321 16.73 -3.57 -5.55
C LEU A 321 16.21 -2.35 -6.34
N GLN A 322 15.46 -2.56 -7.44
CA GLN A 322 14.83 -1.47 -8.18
C GLN A 322 13.76 -0.75 -7.34
N MET A 323 12.96 -1.49 -6.58
CA MET A 323 11.99 -0.91 -5.64
C MET A 323 12.67 -0.13 -4.52
N GLN A 324 13.76 -0.68 -3.96
CA GLN A 324 14.58 0.01 -2.96
C GLN A 324 15.15 1.32 -3.52
N TYR A 325 15.63 1.32 -4.76
CA TYR A 325 16.12 2.52 -5.43
C TYR A 325 15.02 3.59 -5.53
N MET A 326 13.80 3.24 -5.97
CA MET A 326 12.69 4.19 -6.00
C MET A 326 12.32 4.71 -4.60
N GLN A 327 12.27 3.82 -3.60
CA GLN A 327 11.96 4.16 -2.22
C GLN A 327 12.98 5.15 -1.63
N ASP A 328 14.28 4.90 -1.85
CA ASP A 328 15.37 5.76 -1.41
C ASP A 328 15.35 7.09 -2.18
N GLY A 329 14.99 7.07 -3.47
CA GLY A 329 14.81 8.26 -4.30
C GLY A 329 13.73 9.21 -3.76
N LEU A 330 12.58 8.67 -3.35
CA LEU A 330 11.53 9.45 -2.67
C LEU A 330 12.04 10.06 -1.35
N TYR A 331 12.89 9.33 -0.62
CA TYR A 331 13.48 9.85 0.60
C TYR A 331 14.47 11.00 0.31
N VAL A 332 15.28 10.88 -0.75
CA VAL A 332 16.17 11.95 -1.25
C VAL A 332 15.37 13.20 -1.60
N LEU A 333 14.27 13.07 -2.34
CA LEU A 333 13.37 14.19 -2.67
C LEU A 333 12.80 14.87 -1.41
N LYS A 334 12.41 14.08 -0.41
CA LYS A 334 11.92 14.60 0.87
C LYS A 334 13.00 15.39 1.63
N GLN A 335 14.25 14.93 1.62
CA GLN A 335 15.35 15.68 2.25
C GLN A 335 15.68 16.96 1.49
N MET A 336 15.63 16.92 0.16
CA MET A 336 15.79 18.11 -0.68
C MET A 336 14.73 19.17 -0.34
N GLU A 337 13.46 18.77 -0.24
CA GLU A 337 12.39 19.70 0.11
C GLU A 337 12.56 20.30 1.51
N LYS A 338 12.99 19.49 2.49
CA LYS A 338 13.34 19.98 3.83
C LYS A 338 14.45 21.03 3.79
N PHE A 339 15.49 20.81 2.99
CA PHE A 339 16.57 21.77 2.81
C PHE A 339 16.08 23.06 2.12
N ARG A 340 15.26 22.94 1.06
CA ARG A 340 14.65 24.08 0.37
C ARG A 340 13.78 24.94 1.29
N LYS A 341 13.12 24.35 2.29
CA LYS A 341 12.33 25.10 3.29
C LYS A 341 13.17 26.00 4.20
N LEU A 342 14.49 25.84 4.22
CA LEU A 342 15.37 26.67 5.04
C LEU A 342 15.65 28.05 4.43
N GLY A 343 15.30 28.31 3.17
CA GLY A 343 15.54 29.62 2.55
C GLY A 343 15.29 29.65 1.04
N SER A 344 15.23 30.85 0.48
CA SER A 344 14.97 31.09 -0.94
C SER A 344 16.11 30.60 -1.84
N ASP A 345 17.35 30.83 -1.42
CA ASP A 345 18.57 30.57 -2.20
C ASP A 345 19.57 29.69 -1.44
N PRO A 346 20.58 29.09 -2.13
CA PRO A 346 21.56 28.19 -1.50
C PRO A 346 22.32 28.80 -0.32
N ALA A 347 22.73 30.07 -0.41
CA ALA A 347 23.49 30.74 0.64
C ALA A 347 22.63 31.00 1.89
N GLY A 348 21.41 31.48 1.70
CA GLY A 348 20.42 31.68 2.76
C GLY A 348 20.04 30.37 3.46
N ARG A 349 19.86 29.28 2.69
CA ARG A 349 19.59 27.94 3.24
C ARG A 349 20.74 27.44 4.11
N LEU A 350 21.98 27.58 3.65
CA LEU A 350 23.17 27.18 4.41
C LEU A 350 23.38 28.01 5.67
N LYS A 351 23.09 29.30 5.63
CA LYS A 351 23.11 30.18 6.80
C LYS A 351 22.10 29.74 7.86
N ASN A 352 20.90 29.32 7.42
CA ASN A 352 19.83 28.87 8.31
C ASN A 352 20.02 27.40 8.75
N ASP A 353 20.77 26.60 8.01
CA ASP A 353 21.23 25.27 8.41
C ASP A 353 22.51 25.38 9.27
N VAL A 354 22.44 25.93 10.48
CA VAL A 354 23.64 26.30 11.29
C VAL A 354 24.70 25.17 11.45
N ARG A 355 24.27 23.89 11.36
CA ARG A 355 25.15 22.71 11.44
C ARG A 355 25.32 21.94 10.12
N TRP A 356 24.78 22.47 9.03
CA TRP A 356 24.69 21.83 7.71
C TRP A 356 24.02 20.45 7.76
N GLY A 357 23.16 20.23 8.75
CA GLY A 357 22.59 18.92 9.06
C GLY A 357 21.60 18.48 7.99
N ALA A 358 20.82 19.39 7.42
CA ALA A 358 19.87 19.08 6.36
C ALA A 358 20.61 18.76 5.05
N LEU A 359 21.61 19.58 4.68
CA LEU A 359 22.41 19.33 3.48
C LEU A 359 23.22 18.04 3.59
N LEU A 360 23.87 17.78 4.74
CA LEU A 360 24.60 16.54 4.99
C LEU A 360 23.69 15.31 4.92
N THR A 361 22.46 15.43 5.46
CA THR A 361 21.47 14.36 5.38
C THR A 361 21.10 14.09 3.93
N TYR A 362 20.84 15.12 3.12
CA TYR A 362 20.57 14.96 1.69
C TYR A 362 21.73 14.24 0.98
N VAL A 363 22.98 14.70 1.17
CA VAL A 363 24.18 14.09 0.57
C VAL A 363 24.32 12.61 0.97
N LYS A 364 24.11 12.27 2.24
CA LYS A 364 24.15 10.89 2.74
C LYS A 364 23.12 9.98 2.06
N GLN A 365 21.92 10.50 1.81
CA GLN A 365 20.86 9.72 1.17
C GLN A 365 21.11 9.56 -0.33
N LEU A 366 21.64 10.60 -0.97
CA LEU A 366 22.05 10.54 -2.36
C LEU A 366 23.19 9.53 -2.58
N GLU A 367 24.17 9.47 -1.67
CA GLU A 367 25.22 8.44 -1.65
C GLU A 367 24.64 7.02 -1.54
N GLY A 368 23.67 6.83 -0.63
CA GLY A 368 22.96 5.56 -0.45
C GLY A 368 22.19 5.15 -1.70
N LEU A 369 21.44 6.08 -2.29
CA LEU A 369 20.68 5.88 -3.53
C LEU A 369 21.59 5.41 -4.67
N ARG A 370 22.75 6.06 -4.86
CA ARG A 370 23.74 5.64 -5.87
C ARG A 370 24.29 4.26 -5.61
N THR A 371 24.59 3.92 -4.36
CA THR A 371 25.05 2.58 -3.99
C THR A 371 24.01 1.51 -4.35
N VAL A 372 22.72 1.79 -4.13
CA VAL A 372 21.63 0.88 -4.52
C VAL A 372 21.51 0.79 -6.04
N ARG A 373 21.59 1.93 -6.74
CA ARG A 373 21.60 1.98 -8.21
C ARG A 373 22.71 1.10 -8.79
N ASP A 374 23.95 1.29 -8.34
CA ASP A 374 25.10 0.56 -8.89
C ASP A 374 24.98 -0.95 -8.65
N LYS A 375 24.51 -1.35 -7.46
CA LYS A 375 24.20 -2.76 -7.14
C LYS A 375 23.12 -3.33 -8.05
N ALA A 376 22.06 -2.55 -8.27
CA ALA A 376 20.93 -2.98 -9.08
C ALA A 376 21.31 -3.08 -10.56
N SER A 377 22.01 -2.09 -11.12
CA SER A 377 22.57 -2.11 -12.47
C SER A 377 23.48 -3.32 -12.68
N SER A 378 24.46 -3.52 -11.79
CA SER A 378 25.39 -4.66 -11.87
C SER A 378 24.64 -6.00 -11.88
N ARG A 379 23.57 -6.13 -11.08
CA ARG A 379 22.79 -7.37 -11.03
C ARG A 379 21.94 -7.58 -12.27
N VAL A 380 21.34 -6.52 -12.81
CA VAL A 380 20.62 -6.58 -14.10
C VAL A 380 21.59 -6.95 -15.22
N ASP A 381 22.80 -6.41 -15.24
CA ASP A 381 23.82 -6.76 -16.23
C ASP A 381 24.21 -8.23 -16.16
N VAL A 382 24.44 -8.77 -14.95
CA VAL A 382 24.73 -10.20 -14.74
C VAL A 382 23.60 -11.08 -15.27
N LEU A 383 22.34 -10.76 -14.93
CA LEU A 383 21.17 -11.52 -15.40
C LEU A 383 20.99 -11.43 -16.91
N ALA A 384 21.16 -10.23 -17.48
CA ALA A 384 21.06 -10.03 -18.91
C ALA A 384 22.15 -10.77 -19.69
N SER A 385 23.34 -10.91 -19.12
CA SER A 385 24.42 -11.71 -19.72
C SER A 385 24.16 -13.21 -19.63
N SER A 386 23.44 -13.70 -18.61
CA SER A 386 23.14 -15.14 -18.46
C SER A 386 22.00 -15.64 -19.35
N ALA A 387 20.97 -14.82 -19.57
CA ALA A 387 19.82 -15.18 -20.41
C ALA A 387 19.23 -13.93 -21.11
N PRO A 388 19.84 -13.48 -22.24
CA PRO A 388 19.54 -12.18 -22.85
C PRO A 388 18.08 -12.01 -23.32
N THR A 389 17.47 -13.07 -23.83
CA THR A 389 16.09 -13.07 -24.36
C THR A 389 15.03 -13.16 -23.25
N GLU A 390 15.30 -13.91 -22.19
CA GLU A 390 14.37 -14.09 -21.06
C GLU A 390 14.29 -12.87 -20.14
N HIS A 391 15.37 -12.09 -20.09
CA HIS A 391 15.53 -10.96 -19.17
C HIS A 391 15.56 -9.59 -19.88
N ALA A 392 15.21 -9.53 -21.18
CA ALA A 392 15.19 -8.29 -21.95
C ALA A 392 14.32 -7.19 -21.30
N LYS A 393 13.15 -7.56 -20.75
CA LYS A 393 12.24 -6.62 -20.04
C LYS A 393 12.81 -6.02 -18.76
N LEU A 394 13.78 -6.68 -18.11
CA LEU A 394 14.47 -6.12 -16.94
C LEU A 394 15.35 -4.93 -17.31
N LYS A 395 15.89 -4.90 -18.54
CA LYS A 395 16.66 -3.76 -19.06
C LYS A 395 15.77 -2.56 -19.37
N GLU A 396 14.53 -2.77 -19.81
CA GLU A 396 13.58 -1.70 -20.13
C GLU A 396 13.18 -0.90 -18.88
N LEU A 397 13.21 -1.51 -17.69
CA LEU A 397 13.04 -0.83 -16.39
C LEU A 397 14.34 -0.27 -15.80
N CYS A 398 15.47 -0.46 -16.47
CA CYS A 398 16.80 -0.22 -15.91
C CYS A 398 17.18 1.26 -16.02
N PHE A 399 16.83 2.01 -14.97
CA PHE A 399 17.39 3.31 -14.54
C PHE A 399 17.26 4.53 -15.45
N SER A 400 17.24 4.45 -16.79
CA SER A 400 17.27 5.67 -17.61
C SER A 400 16.04 6.56 -17.41
N ASP A 401 14.85 5.98 -17.26
CA ASP A 401 13.62 6.74 -17.05
C ASP A 401 13.33 7.00 -15.56
N LEU A 402 13.77 6.09 -14.68
CA LEU A 402 13.60 6.17 -13.23
C LEU A 402 14.59 7.12 -12.53
N ASP A 403 15.75 7.39 -13.13
CA ASP A 403 16.80 8.24 -12.51
C ASP A 403 16.52 9.72 -12.70
N ARG A 404 15.72 10.08 -13.72
CA ARG A 404 15.39 11.48 -14.07
C ARG A 404 14.82 12.30 -12.89
N PRO A 405 13.85 11.81 -12.10
CA PRO A 405 13.34 12.55 -10.95
C PRO A 405 14.36 12.69 -9.81
N PHE A 406 15.37 11.81 -9.75
CA PHE A 406 16.34 11.75 -8.65
C PHE A 406 17.70 12.36 -9.00
N GLN A 407 17.85 12.91 -10.21
CA GLN A 407 19.02 13.71 -10.59
C GLN A 407 19.17 14.91 -9.65
N VAL A 408 20.42 15.27 -9.36
CA VAL A 408 20.73 16.41 -8.48
C VAL A 408 20.35 17.70 -9.22
N PRO A 409 19.37 18.48 -8.73
CA PRO A 409 18.99 19.70 -9.40
C PRO A 409 20.04 20.80 -9.19
N GLU A 410 20.07 21.78 -10.08
CA GLU A 410 21.09 22.84 -10.08
C GLU A 410 21.17 23.61 -8.76
N ASP A 411 20.02 23.89 -8.12
CA ASP A 411 20.00 24.59 -6.83
C ASP A 411 20.65 23.79 -5.69
N MET A 412 20.69 22.47 -5.79
CA MET A 412 21.40 21.61 -4.84
C MET A 412 22.90 21.54 -5.17
N LYS A 413 23.27 21.55 -6.45
CA LYS A 413 24.67 21.65 -6.87
C LYS A 413 25.29 22.96 -6.37
N ASP A 414 24.60 24.08 -6.55
CA ASP A 414 25.02 25.39 -6.04
C ASP A 414 25.22 25.37 -4.52
N ALA A 415 24.33 24.70 -3.78
CA ALA A 415 24.47 24.53 -2.34
C ALA A 415 25.72 23.71 -1.97
N PHE A 416 26.06 22.66 -2.73
CA PHE A 416 27.29 21.92 -2.53
C PHE A 416 28.52 22.78 -2.78
N VAL A 417 28.55 23.51 -3.90
CA VAL A 417 29.66 24.39 -4.27
C VAL A 417 29.84 25.50 -3.23
N PHE A 418 28.75 26.13 -2.80
CA PHE A 418 28.81 27.16 -1.77
C PHE A 418 29.34 26.61 -0.45
N ALA A 419 28.86 25.45 -0.01
CA ALA A 419 29.35 24.79 1.21
C ALA A 419 30.85 24.48 1.11
N MET A 420 31.31 23.92 -0.02
CA MET A 420 32.73 23.63 -0.25
C MET A 420 33.57 24.91 -0.24
N LYS A 421 33.15 25.97 -0.94
CA LYS A 421 33.88 27.25 -0.99
C LYS A 421 33.91 27.97 0.36
N ALA A 422 32.83 27.90 1.15
CA ALA A 422 32.81 28.45 2.50
C ALA A 422 33.84 27.74 3.40
N MET A 423 33.89 26.40 3.35
CA MET A 423 34.90 25.64 4.10
C MET A 423 36.33 25.91 3.60
N GLN A 424 36.53 26.05 2.29
CA GLN A 424 37.85 26.39 1.73
C GLN A 424 38.33 27.73 2.26
N LYS A 425 37.46 28.75 2.20
CA LYS A 425 37.78 30.10 2.67
C LYS A 425 38.13 30.10 4.17
N ASP A 426 37.31 29.47 5.01
CA ASP A 426 37.58 29.39 6.45
C ASP A 426 38.92 28.66 6.74
N ALA A 427 39.24 27.62 5.97
CA ALA A 427 40.48 26.88 6.09
C ALA A 427 41.71 27.70 5.64
N GLU A 428 41.60 28.41 4.51
CA GLU A 428 42.66 29.27 3.99
C GLU A 428 42.95 30.43 4.95
N GLU A 429 41.92 31.06 5.53
CA GLU A 429 42.10 32.10 6.55
C GLU A 429 42.84 31.60 7.80
N LEU A 430 42.64 30.35 8.20
CA LEU A 430 43.36 29.74 9.33
C LEU A 430 44.80 29.38 8.96
N ILE A 431 45.05 28.93 7.73
CA ILE A 431 46.41 28.68 7.22
C ILE A 431 47.19 29.99 7.17
N ASP A 432 46.58 31.07 6.66
CA ASP A 432 47.22 32.39 6.59
C ASP A 432 47.56 32.92 7.97
N LYS A 433 46.64 32.82 8.96
CA LYS A 433 46.91 33.19 10.36
C LYS A 433 48.06 32.40 10.98
N MET A 434 48.19 31.12 10.62
CA MET A 434 49.32 30.30 11.05
C MET A 434 50.62 30.77 10.38
N GLY A 435 50.56 31.14 9.09
CA GLY A 435 51.64 31.81 8.36
C GLY A 435 52.12 33.07 9.07
N ASP A 436 51.19 33.95 9.43
CA ASP A 436 51.47 35.20 10.16
C ASP A 436 52.10 34.92 11.53
N SER A 437 51.50 34.01 12.32
CA SER A 437 51.96 33.65 13.68
C SER A 437 53.34 33.02 13.72
N THR A 438 53.81 32.50 12.59
CA THR A 438 55.10 31.80 12.47
C THR A 438 56.08 32.52 11.54
N GLN A 439 55.69 33.66 10.96
CA GLN A 439 56.38 34.32 9.85
C GLN A 439 56.77 33.35 8.72
N ASN A 440 55.91 32.35 8.46
CA ASN A 440 56.13 31.27 7.50
C ASN A 440 57.35 30.37 7.77
N LEU A 441 57.95 30.44 8.97
CA LEU A 441 59.11 29.62 9.35
C LEU A 441 58.76 28.18 9.74
N HIS A 442 57.48 27.80 9.65
CA HIS A 442 57.03 26.41 9.76
C HIS A 442 57.07 25.67 8.40
N LEU A 443 57.11 26.40 7.27
CA LEU A 443 57.06 25.80 5.94
C LEU A 443 58.41 25.16 5.56
N PRO A 444 58.44 24.04 4.83
CA PRO A 444 59.68 23.32 4.54
C PRO A 444 60.80 24.15 3.89
N LYS A 445 60.47 25.08 2.98
CA LYS A 445 61.47 25.90 2.25
C LYS A 445 62.02 27.08 3.06
N SER A 446 61.26 27.54 4.05
CA SER A 446 61.59 28.68 4.91
C SER A 446 61.76 28.28 6.36
N ARG A 447 61.83 26.96 6.65
CA ARG A 447 61.90 26.43 8.01
C ARG A 447 63.03 27.11 8.75
N TRP A 448 62.81 27.53 9.99
CA TRP A 448 63.86 28.22 10.76
C TRP A 448 65.12 27.34 10.92
N THR A 449 64.97 26.02 10.89
CA THR A 449 66.07 25.05 10.93
C THR A 449 66.70 24.73 9.58
N LYS A 450 66.32 25.39 8.47
CA LYS A 450 66.70 24.97 7.10
C LYS A 450 68.22 24.90 6.87
N ASP A 451 68.98 25.76 7.55
CA ASP A 451 70.44 25.89 7.39
C ASP A 451 71.21 25.12 8.48
N LEU A 452 70.51 24.47 9.42
CA LEU A 452 71.14 23.64 10.45
C LEU A 452 71.54 22.28 9.86
N LYS A 453 72.79 21.89 10.10
CA LYS A 453 73.24 20.51 9.83
C LYS A 453 72.67 19.56 10.90
N PRO A 454 72.38 18.29 10.56
CA PRO A 454 71.84 17.32 11.53
C PRO A 454 72.75 17.08 12.76
N ASP A 455 74.06 17.28 12.61
CA ASP A 455 75.09 17.11 13.63
C ASP A 455 75.58 18.44 14.25
N ALA A 456 74.84 19.54 14.05
CA ALA A 456 75.19 20.85 14.60
C ALA A 456 75.29 20.83 16.14
N THR A 457 76.25 21.58 16.68
CA THR A 457 76.48 21.68 18.13
C THR A 457 75.37 22.47 18.83
N ALA A 458 75.22 22.29 20.14
CA ALA A 458 74.23 23.03 20.94
C ALA A 458 74.42 24.55 20.82
N GLU A 459 75.66 25.03 20.78
CA GLU A 459 75.99 26.45 20.56
C GLU A 459 75.51 26.94 19.18
N THR A 460 75.70 26.13 18.13
CA THR A 460 75.24 26.45 16.77
C THR A 460 73.72 26.52 16.69
N VAL A 461 73.03 25.60 17.38
CA VAL A 461 71.56 25.62 17.50
C VAL A 461 71.09 26.88 18.24
N LYS A 462 71.72 27.24 19.37
CA LYS A 462 71.38 28.48 20.12
C LYS A 462 71.58 29.75 19.31
N MET A 463 72.67 29.84 18.53
CA MET A 463 72.89 30.98 17.62
C MET A 463 71.78 31.06 16.56
N CYS A 464 71.40 29.92 15.98
CA CYS A 464 70.32 29.86 14.99
C CYS A 464 68.96 30.26 15.59
N ILE A 465 68.64 29.81 16.81
CA ILE A 465 67.43 30.23 17.53
C ILE A 465 67.40 31.75 17.68
N ALA A 466 68.48 32.35 18.19
CA ALA A 466 68.56 33.79 18.42
C ALA A 466 68.43 34.61 17.12
N SER A 467 68.88 34.09 15.98
CA SER A 467 68.77 34.78 14.69
C SER A 467 67.43 34.59 13.97
N SER A 468 66.63 33.61 14.38
CA SER A 468 65.50 33.14 13.58
C SER A 468 64.17 33.04 14.32
N LEU A 469 64.15 33.08 15.64
CA LEU A 469 62.93 32.91 16.46
C LEU A 469 62.71 34.09 17.45
N ASP A 470 62.95 35.33 17.01
CA ASP A 470 62.71 36.55 17.79
C ASP A 470 61.37 37.21 17.42
N PHE A 471 60.26 36.53 17.71
CA PHE A 471 58.90 37.05 17.45
C PHE A 471 57.83 36.38 18.32
N ASP A 472 56.67 37.04 18.42
CA ASP A 472 55.54 36.56 19.22
C ASP A 472 54.80 35.40 18.53
N VAL A 473 54.77 34.25 19.20
CA VAL A 473 54.07 33.03 18.76
C VAL A 473 52.82 32.71 19.62
N SER A 474 52.37 33.65 20.45
CA SER A 474 51.24 33.46 21.38
C SER A 474 49.94 32.99 20.69
N GLN A 475 49.75 33.35 19.42
CA GLN A 475 48.58 32.98 18.61
C GLN A 475 48.69 31.60 17.93
N LEU A 476 49.85 30.94 17.99
CA LEU A 476 50.07 29.67 17.30
C LEU A 476 49.19 28.54 17.86
N GLU A 477 49.18 28.34 19.18
CA GLU A 477 48.43 27.24 19.80
C GLU A 477 46.90 27.38 19.59
N PRO A 478 46.27 28.56 19.79
CA PRO A 478 44.87 28.77 19.42
C PRO A 478 44.58 28.53 17.93
N THR A 479 45.50 28.92 17.04
CA THR A 479 45.34 28.73 15.59
C THR A 479 45.45 27.26 15.19
N LEU A 480 46.39 26.51 15.78
CA LEU A 480 46.52 25.06 15.58
C LEU A 480 45.29 24.32 16.09
N GLN A 481 44.75 24.71 17.24
CA GLN A 481 43.52 24.14 17.77
C GLN A 481 42.32 24.43 16.86
N ALA A 482 42.17 25.67 16.36
CA ALA A 482 41.11 26.03 15.42
C ALA A 482 41.24 25.29 14.07
N LEU A 483 42.47 25.15 13.56
CA LEU A 483 42.75 24.41 12.33
C LEU A 483 42.52 22.90 12.52
N LYS A 484 42.84 22.35 13.71
CA LYS A 484 42.53 20.96 14.10
C LYS A 484 41.03 20.77 14.24
N GLU A 485 40.30 21.75 14.74
CA GLU A 485 38.84 21.70 14.80
C GLU A 485 38.19 21.74 13.41
N ALA A 486 38.73 22.57 12.53
CA ALA A 486 38.32 22.63 11.13
C ALA A 486 38.61 21.31 10.39
N SER A 487 39.79 20.70 10.59
CA SER A 487 40.24 19.50 9.85
C SER A 487 39.85 18.17 10.50
N VAL A 488 40.08 18.00 11.81
CA VAL A 488 39.97 16.74 12.56
C VAL A 488 38.63 16.61 13.29
N ASN A 489 38.04 17.69 13.82
CA ASN A 489 36.90 17.57 14.78
C ASN A 489 35.48 17.87 14.25
N ALA A 490 35.20 17.87 12.94
CA ALA A 490 33.93 17.34 12.39
C ALA A 490 33.66 17.81 10.96
N LYS A 491 33.82 19.09 10.63
CA LYS A 491 33.14 19.61 9.43
C LYS A 491 33.84 19.20 8.13
N ILE A 492 35.11 19.53 7.95
CA ILE A 492 35.83 19.25 6.69
C ILE A 492 36.04 17.75 6.50
N ALA A 493 36.44 16.99 7.52
CA ALA A 493 36.61 15.54 7.41
C ALA A 493 35.31 14.78 7.11
N ILE A 494 34.20 15.11 7.80
CA ILE A 494 32.91 14.46 7.53
C ILE A 494 32.41 14.87 6.14
N TRP A 495 32.57 16.14 5.75
CA TRP A 495 32.18 16.62 4.43
C TRP A 495 33.00 15.98 3.32
N LYS A 496 34.34 15.94 3.45
CA LYS A 496 35.27 15.23 2.54
C LYS A 496 34.84 13.79 2.32
N LYS A 497 34.54 13.04 3.40
CA LYS A 497 34.03 11.67 3.29
C LYS A 497 32.69 11.61 2.55
N LYS A 498 31.77 12.52 2.88
CA LYS A 498 30.39 12.50 2.36
C LYS A 498 30.28 12.96 0.91
N VAL A 499 31.16 13.86 0.46
CA VAL A 499 31.18 14.37 -0.91
C VAL A 499 32.16 13.63 -1.81
N THR A 500 32.82 12.56 -1.33
CA THR A 500 33.77 11.79 -2.16
C THR A 500 33.10 11.21 -3.40
N PHE A 501 31.85 10.74 -3.30
CA PHE A 501 31.11 10.23 -4.46
C PHE A 501 30.74 11.34 -5.47
N LEU A 502 30.80 12.62 -5.09
CA LEU A 502 30.58 13.72 -6.02
C LEU A 502 31.75 13.90 -6.99
N LYS A 503 32.93 13.33 -6.72
CA LYS A 503 34.05 13.30 -7.68
C LYS A 503 33.72 12.56 -8.97
N THR A 504 32.77 11.63 -8.93
CA THR A 504 32.33 10.89 -10.13
C THR A 504 31.13 11.56 -10.81
N VAL A 505 30.71 12.73 -10.31
CA VAL A 505 29.75 13.61 -10.97
C VAL A 505 30.55 14.60 -11.81
N ALA A 506 30.55 14.41 -13.13
CA ALA A 506 31.31 15.24 -14.06
C ALA A 506 31.09 16.75 -13.85
N GLU A 507 29.89 17.15 -13.40
CA GLU A 507 29.48 18.54 -13.22
C GLU A 507 30.01 19.19 -11.92
N LEU A 508 30.63 18.43 -11.01
CA LEU A 508 31.18 18.92 -9.73
C LEU A 508 32.63 18.47 -9.51
N GLU A 509 33.28 17.92 -10.54
CA GLU A 509 34.60 17.31 -10.42
C GLU A 509 35.67 18.34 -10.03
N ASP A 510 35.68 19.50 -10.66
CA ASP A 510 36.68 20.55 -10.44
C ASP A 510 36.55 21.19 -9.05
N GLU A 511 35.34 21.56 -8.64
CA GLU A 511 35.08 22.13 -7.31
C GLU A 511 35.36 21.13 -6.21
N SER A 512 35.00 19.86 -6.43
CA SER A 512 35.36 18.79 -5.52
C SER A 512 36.87 18.69 -5.43
N LYS A 513 37.60 18.59 -6.55
CA LYS A 513 39.06 18.49 -6.55
C LYS A 513 39.71 19.64 -5.76
N ALA A 514 39.32 20.88 -6.01
CA ALA A 514 39.81 22.04 -5.26
C ALA A 514 39.56 21.93 -3.74
N PHE A 515 38.39 21.40 -3.34
CA PHE A 515 38.08 21.17 -1.93
C PHE A 515 38.96 20.08 -1.32
N PHE A 516 39.19 18.99 -2.04
CA PHE A 516 40.08 17.91 -1.60
C PHE A 516 41.54 18.37 -1.47
N ASP A 517 42.04 19.18 -2.41
CA ASP A 517 43.38 19.77 -2.36
C ASP A 517 43.51 20.69 -1.13
N THR A 518 42.48 21.47 -0.83
CA THR A 518 42.45 22.31 0.38
C THR A 518 42.49 21.47 1.65
N CYS A 519 41.75 20.36 1.71
CA CYS A 519 41.82 19.44 2.86
C CYS A 519 43.23 18.88 3.07
N GLU A 520 43.96 18.60 1.99
CA GLU A 520 45.36 18.13 2.08
C GLU A 520 46.30 19.23 2.54
N LYS A 521 46.16 20.45 2.04
CA LYS A 521 46.90 21.63 2.50
C LYS A 521 46.70 21.88 3.99
N VAL A 522 45.46 21.77 4.49
CA VAL A 522 45.16 21.91 5.92
C VAL A 522 45.90 20.85 6.74
N ASN A 523 45.88 19.59 6.31
CA ASN A 523 46.58 18.52 7.00
C ASN A 523 48.10 18.73 7.02
N GLN A 524 48.69 19.12 5.89
CA GLN A 524 50.11 19.46 5.79
C GLN A 524 50.49 20.65 6.69
N SER A 525 49.63 21.66 6.74
CA SER A 525 49.77 22.85 7.57
C SER A 525 49.73 22.50 9.05
N LEU A 526 48.77 21.66 9.48
CA LEU A 526 48.69 21.16 10.85
C LEU A 526 49.94 20.39 11.28
N VAL A 527 50.40 19.45 10.44
CA VAL A 527 51.61 18.68 10.72
C VAL A 527 52.82 19.60 10.85
N SER A 528 53.01 20.50 9.89
CA SER A 528 54.15 21.44 9.89
C SER A 528 54.10 22.41 11.07
N GLY A 529 52.92 22.90 11.43
CA GLY A 529 52.71 23.81 12.56
C GLY A 529 52.94 23.14 13.91
N HIS A 530 52.48 21.89 14.11
CA HIS A 530 52.78 21.14 15.33
C HIS A 530 54.27 20.75 15.44
N ILE A 531 54.92 20.42 14.33
CA ILE A 531 56.38 20.22 14.30
C ILE A 531 57.11 21.51 14.72
N PHE A 532 56.73 22.66 14.13
CA PHE A 532 57.31 23.96 14.49
C PHE A 532 57.08 24.29 15.97
N ARG A 533 55.90 24.00 16.51
CA ARG A 533 55.57 24.17 17.94
C ARG A 533 56.45 23.30 18.84
N SER A 534 56.62 22.02 18.50
CA SER A 534 57.51 21.12 19.25
C SER A 534 58.97 21.61 19.20
N GLU A 535 59.44 22.01 18.02
CA GLU A 535 60.76 22.61 17.86
C GLU A 535 60.94 23.89 18.66
N GLY A 536 59.94 24.76 18.65
CA GLY A 536 59.93 26.01 19.40
C GLY A 536 60.01 25.80 20.91
N ILE A 537 59.33 24.79 21.46
CA ILE A 537 59.41 24.47 22.89
C ILE A 537 60.79 23.94 23.28
N LEU A 538 61.37 23.06 22.45
CA LEU A 538 62.73 22.57 22.65
C LEU A 538 63.76 23.71 22.52
N ALA A 539 63.56 24.62 21.56
CA ALA A 539 64.38 25.83 21.40
C ALA A 539 64.26 26.76 22.62
N ASN A 540 63.06 27.00 23.12
CA ASN A 540 62.84 27.80 24.32
C ASN A 540 63.53 27.19 25.54
N ALA A 541 63.47 25.87 25.71
CA ALA A 541 64.19 25.17 26.77
C ALA A 541 65.72 25.33 26.69
N LEU A 542 66.28 25.44 25.48
CA LEU A 542 67.72 25.70 25.28
C LEU A 542 68.15 27.12 25.65
N MET A 543 67.22 28.08 25.55
CA MET A 543 67.43 29.48 25.89
C MET A 543 67.03 29.82 27.33
N GLU A 544 66.28 28.95 28.00
CA GLU A 544 65.84 29.11 29.38
C GLU A 544 67.03 29.13 30.35
N SER A 545 67.06 30.16 31.19
CA SER A 545 68.07 30.37 32.23
C SER A 545 67.89 29.42 33.42
N ASN A 546 66.65 29.06 33.74
CA ASN A 546 66.32 28.14 34.82
C ASN A 546 66.40 26.68 34.34
N LYS A 547 67.46 25.99 34.77
CA LYS A 547 67.70 24.57 34.45
C LYS A 547 66.50 23.67 34.78
N GLY A 548 65.78 23.92 35.87
CA GLY A 548 64.64 23.10 36.29
C GLY A 548 63.45 23.21 35.33
N GLU A 549 63.12 24.44 34.91
CA GLU A 549 62.06 24.69 33.93
C GLU A 549 62.46 24.22 32.53
N ALA A 550 63.72 24.42 32.13
CA ALA A 550 64.26 23.89 30.87
C ALA A 550 64.09 22.36 30.78
N GLN A 551 64.50 21.62 31.81
CA GLN A 551 64.34 20.17 31.86
C GLN A 551 62.88 19.72 31.85
N LYS A 552 61.99 20.48 32.52
CA LYS A 552 60.55 20.20 32.54
C LYS A 552 59.93 20.37 31.15
N LEU A 553 60.23 21.46 30.45
CA LEU A 553 59.78 21.69 29.08
C LEU A 553 60.19 20.56 28.14
N VAL A 554 61.47 20.14 28.18
CA VAL A 554 61.97 19.03 27.35
C VAL A 554 61.27 17.71 27.70
N ARG A 555 61.12 17.36 28.98
CA ARG A 555 60.45 16.11 29.38
C ARG A 555 58.99 16.06 28.94
N VAL A 556 58.25 17.16 29.10
CA VAL A 556 56.86 17.27 28.67
C VAL A 556 56.77 17.08 27.16
N GLU A 557 57.61 17.78 26.39
CA GLU A 557 57.57 17.69 24.93
C GLU A 557 57.95 16.31 24.40
N LEU A 558 58.99 15.68 24.94
CA LEU A 558 59.37 14.32 24.57
C LEU A 558 58.25 13.31 24.90
N SER A 559 57.52 13.52 26.01
CA SER A 559 56.36 12.68 26.33
C SER A 559 55.22 12.83 25.32
N TYR A 560 54.99 14.05 24.80
CA TYR A 560 53.99 14.29 23.76
C TYR A 560 54.38 13.65 22.42
N LEU A 561 55.66 13.72 22.05
CA LEU A 561 56.20 13.08 20.84
C LEU A 561 56.23 11.55 20.93
N ALA A 562 56.37 10.98 22.13
CA ALA A 562 56.35 9.53 22.34
C ALA A 562 54.93 8.94 22.30
N GLY A 563 53.92 9.71 22.70
CA GLY A 563 52.53 9.24 22.87
C GLY A 563 51.56 9.54 21.73
N ASP A 564 52.03 10.08 20.59
CA ASP A 564 51.18 10.67 19.53
C ASP A 564 50.06 11.55 20.11
N HIS A 565 50.43 12.44 21.03
CA HIS A 565 49.47 13.28 21.76
C HIS A 565 48.55 14.08 20.83
N TRP A 566 49.06 14.45 19.66
CA TRP A 566 48.36 15.26 18.68
C TRP A 566 47.42 14.46 17.77
N GLN A 567 47.51 13.13 17.74
CA GLN A 567 46.81 12.22 16.81
C GLN A 567 47.12 12.53 15.34
N LEU A 568 48.37 12.88 15.05
CA LEU A 568 48.84 13.27 13.73
C LEU A 568 50.02 12.40 13.26
N GLY A 569 50.43 11.40 14.06
CA GLY A 569 51.60 10.58 13.79
C GLY A 569 52.94 11.32 13.97
N ILE A 570 52.92 12.48 14.64
CA ILE A 570 54.12 13.29 14.88
C ILE A 570 54.89 12.68 16.05
N ASN A 571 56.17 12.42 15.81
CA ASN A 571 57.08 11.84 16.79
C ASN A 571 58.48 12.48 16.66
N GLU A 572 59.44 11.99 17.43
CA GLU A 572 60.82 12.52 17.44
C GLU A 572 61.50 12.61 16.06
N THR A 573 61.18 11.72 15.10
CA THR A 573 61.84 11.72 13.79
C THR A 573 61.44 12.92 12.91
N HIS A 574 60.38 13.62 13.28
CA HIS A 574 59.87 14.79 12.56
C HIS A 574 60.51 16.11 13.03
N VAL A 575 61.11 16.09 14.23
CA VAL A 575 61.85 17.21 14.81
C VAL A 575 63.28 17.20 14.26
N HIS A 576 63.85 18.37 13.98
CA HIS A 576 65.21 18.48 13.48
C HIS A 576 66.22 17.83 14.45
N ALA A 577 67.05 16.92 13.94
CA ALA A 577 67.93 16.06 14.74
C ALA A 577 68.85 16.85 15.69
N ALA A 578 69.45 17.96 15.21
CA ALA A 578 70.32 18.80 16.03
C ALA A 578 69.58 19.49 17.18
N VAL A 579 68.33 19.92 16.96
CA VAL A 579 67.50 20.56 18.00
C VAL A 579 67.13 19.55 19.07
N LEU A 580 66.71 18.35 18.64
CA LEU A 580 66.37 17.25 19.54
C LEU A 580 67.58 16.78 20.36
N ALA A 581 68.74 16.61 19.72
CA ALA A 581 69.98 16.20 20.38
C ALA A 581 70.44 17.24 21.42
N ALA A 582 70.44 18.53 21.05
CA ALA A 582 70.80 19.61 21.96
C ALA A 582 69.84 19.68 23.17
N ALA A 583 68.53 19.53 22.95
CA ALA A 583 67.55 19.53 24.03
C ALA A 583 67.71 18.31 24.97
N LYS A 584 67.97 17.12 24.43
CA LYS A 584 68.24 15.91 25.24
C LYS A 584 69.48 16.05 26.12
N GLN A 585 70.52 16.76 25.68
CA GLN A 585 71.70 17.04 26.51
C GLN A 585 71.39 17.83 27.79
N LEU A 586 70.28 18.58 27.84
CA LEU A 586 69.84 19.27 29.07
C LEU A 586 69.37 18.28 30.16
N LEU A 587 68.98 17.06 29.77
CA LEU A 587 68.56 16.00 30.66
C LEU A 587 69.75 15.17 31.20
N ASP A 588 70.86 15.13 30.47
CA ASP A 588 71.99 14.23 30.73
C ASP A 588 73.06 14.80 31.69
N LYS A 589 72.98 16.08 32.07
CA LYS A 589 73.95 16.71 32.99
C LYS A 589 73.46 16.68 34.44
N LYS A 590 73.89 15.64 35.18
CA LYS A 590 73.97 15.68 36.66
C LYS A 590 75.02 16.70 37.10
#